data_AF-A0A1D6PS52-F1
#
_entry.id   AF-A0A1D6PS52-F1
#
_cell.length_a   1.000
_cell.length_b   1.000
_cell.length_c   1.000
_cell.angle_alpha   90.00
_cell.angle_beta   90.00
_cell.angle_gamma   90.00
#
_symmetry.space_group_name_H-M   'P 1'
#
loop_
_entity.id
_entity.type
_entity.pdbx_description
1 polymer ?
#
loop_
_entity_poly.entity_id
_entity_poly.type
_entity_poly.pdbx_seq_one_letter_code
_entity_poly.pdbx_strand_id
1 'polypeptide(L)'
;MAGYSILCYLLQVKDRHNGNLLIDEEGHIIHIDFGFILSNSPGGVNFESAPFKLTRELLEVMDSDAEGTPSEFFDYFKVLCIQGFLTCRKHAERIILLVEMLQVTYFICVA
;
A
#
# COMPACT_ATOMS: atom_id res chain seq x y z
N MET A 1 -8.83 1.03 -3.52
CA MET A 1 -7.49 1.10 -4.16
C MET A 1 -6.57 2.15 -3.52
N ALA A 2 -6.85 3.46 -3.64
CA ALA A 2 -5.97 4.54 -3.14
C ALA A 2 -5.54 4.40 -1.67
N GLY A 3 -6.46 4.05 -0.77
CA GLY A 3 -6.15 3.83 0.65
C GLY A 3 -5.11 2.72 0.88
N TYR A 4 -5.27 1.58 0.21
CA TYR A 4 -4.30 0.48 0.27
C TYR A 4 -2.96 0.85 -0.40
N SER A 5 -2.97 1.66 -1.46
CA SER A 5 -1.73 2.18 -2.06
C SER A 5 -0.91 3.01 -1.05
N ILE A 6 -1.58 3.89 -0.30
CA ILE A 6 -0.94 4.67 0.77
C ILE A 6 -0.48 3.76 1.91
N LEU A 7 -1.31 2.81 2.35
CA LEU A 7 -0.98 1.88 3.43
C LEU A 7 0.28 1.06 3.09
N CYS A 8 0.30 0.45 1.90
CA CYS A 8 1.42 -0.35 1.42
C CYS A 8 2.68 0.51 1.34
N TYR A 9 2.58 1.75 0.83
CA TYR A 9 3.69 2.69 0.79
C TYR A 9 4.23 3.05 2.17
N LEU A 10 3.37 3.42 3.12
CA LEU A 10 3.80 3.86 4.45
C LEU A 10 4.35 2.71 5.30
N LEU A 11 3.69 1.55 5.28
CA LEU A 11 4.07 0.40 6.09
C LEU A 11 5.05 -0.53 5.39
N GLN A 12 5.47 -0.23 4.16
CA GLN A 12 6.35 -1.07 3.34
C GLN A 12 5.84 -2.52 3.31
N VAL A 13 4.57 -2.71 2.99
CA VAL A 13 3.97 -4.05 2.87
C VAL A 13 4.60 -4.75 1.68
N LYS A 14 5.17 -5.93 1.88
CA LYS A 14 5.86 -6.72 0.87
C LYS A 14 5.01 -7.92 0.44
N ASP A 15 5.51 -8.66 -0.54
CA ASP A 15 4.88 -9.89 -1.04
C ASP A 15 3.44 -9.65 -1.50
N ARG A 16 3.26 -8.57 -2.28
CA ARG A 16 1.95 -8.19 -2.85
C ARG A 16 1.79 -8.84 -4.22
N HIS A 17 1.14 -10.00 -4.24
CA HIS A 17 0.77 -10.74 -5.45
C HIS A 17 -0.75 -10.92 -5.54
N ASN A 18 -1.26 -11.34 -6.70
CA ASN A 18 -2.70 -11.49 -6.95
C ASN A 18 -3.42 -12.39 -5.92
N GLY A 19 -2.75 -13.41 -5.36
CA GLY A 19 -3.31 -14.23 -4.28
C GLY A 19 -3.58 -13.49 -2.95
N ASN A 20 -2.97 -12.32 -2.74
CA ASN A 20 -3.13 -11.49 -1.54
C ASN A 20 -4.10 -10.30 -1.77
N LEU A 21 -4.73 -10.24 -2.95
CA LEU A 21 -5.67 -9.20 -3.35
C LEU A 21 -7.03 -9.84 -3.60
N LEU A 22 -7.98 -9.59 -2.71
CA LEU A 22 -9.38 -9.98 -2.90
C LEU A 22 -10.16 -8.81 -3.50
N ILE A 23 -11.29 -9.12 -4.12
CA ILE A 23 -12.26 -8.14 -4.63
C ILE A 23 -13.63 -8.53 -4.09
N ASP A 24 -14.36 -7.58 -3.50
CA ASP A 24 -15.73 -7.79 -3.05
C ASP A 24 -16.75 -7.60 -4.18
N GLU A 25 -18.02 -7.86 -3.91
CA GLU A 25 -19.11 -7.72 -4.89
C GLU A 25 -19.35 -6.26 -5.32
N GLU A 26 -18.84 -5.29 -4.56
CA GLU A 26 -18.94 -3.85 -4.86
C GLU A 26 -17.71 -3.34 -5.66
N GLY A 27 -16.71 -4.18 -5.88
CA GLY A 27 -15.50 -3.85 -6.64
C GLY A 27 -14.37 -3.24 -5.79
N HIS A 28 -14.45 -3.30 -4.46
CA HIS A 28 -13.35 -2.87 -3.59
C HIS A 28 -12.24 -3.92 -3.54
N ILE A 29 -11.01 -3.46 -3.71
CA ILE A 29 -9.82 -4.28 -3.46
C ILE A 29 -9.58 -4.39 -1.96
N ILE A 30 -9.43 -5.61 -1.45
CA ILE A 30 -9.12 -5.93 -0.06
C ILE A 30 -7.76 -6.64 -0.02
N HIS A 31 -6.79 -6.04 0.66
CA HIS A 31 -5.48 -6.68 0.86
C HIS A 31 -5.55 -7.59 2.09
N ILE A 32 -5.04 -8.80 1.95
CA ILE A 32 -4.92 -9.80 3.02
C ILE A 32 -3.46 -10.22 3.23
N ASP A 33 -3.21 -10.98 4.30
CA ASP A 33 -1.89 -11.53 4.66
C ASP A 33 -0.79 -10.46 4.76
N PHE A 34 -0.71 -9.76 5.89
CA PHE A 34 0.31 -8.73 6.14
C PHE A 34 1.57 -9.28 6.84
N GLY A 35 1.95 -10.53 6.55
CA GLY A 35 3.08 -11.19 7.22
C GLY A 35 4.44 -10.50 7.06
N PHE A 36 4.60 -9.67 6.03
CA PHE A 36 5.84 -8.95 5.71
C PHE A 36 5.59 -7.45 5.59
N ILE A 37 5.96 -6.70 6.63
CA ILE A 37 5.84 -5.24 6.69
C ILE A 37 7.13 -4.62 7.21
N LEU A 38 7.35 -3.33 6.96
CA LEU A 38 8.47 -2.54 7.47
C LEU A 38 9.82 -3.20 7.19
N SER A 39 10.60 -3.58 8.23
CA SER A 39 11.91 -4.20 8.03
C SER A 39 11.85 -5.72 7.82
N ASN A 40 10.70 -6.38 8.03
CA ASN A 40 10.58 -7.83 7.78
C ASN A 40 10.50 -8.12 6.27
N SER A 41 11.43 -8.92 5.75
CA SER A 41 11.47 -9.32 4.33
C SER A 41 11.50 -10.85 4.22
N PRO A 42 10.76 -11.46 3.27
CA PRO A 42 10.87 -12.89 3.00
C PRO A 42 12.32 -13.25 2.65
N GLY A 43 12.91 -14.19 3.38
CA GLY A 43 14.24 -14.74 3.07
C GLY A 43 15.44 -13.79 3.26
N GLY A 44 15.28 -12.65 3.92
CA GLY A 44 16.40 -11.73 4.24
C GLY A 44 16.93 -10.92 3.04
N VAL A 45 16.21 -10.92 1.92
CA VAL A 45 16.59 -10.20 0.70
C VAL A 45 15.61 -9.05 0.47
N ASN A 46 16.13 -7.83 0.28
CA ASN A 46 15.32 -6.64 -0.03
C ASN A 46 14.87 -6.67 -1.50
N PHE A 47 13.93 -7.57 -1.82
CA PHE A 47 13.56 -7.90 -3.20
C PHE A 47 12.69 -6.86 -3.91
N GLU A 48 12.10 -5.90 -3.21
CA GLU A 48 11.15 -4.95 -3.82
C GLU A 48 11.59 -3.49 -3.62
N SER A 49 11.85 -2.81 -4.75
CA SER A 49 12.24 -1.39 -4.79
C SER A 49 11.05 -0.45 -4.56
N ALA A 50 9.81 -0.93 -4.74
CA ALA A 50 8.59 -0.16 -4.61
C ALA A 50 7.59 -0.89 -3.70
N PRO A 51 7.17 -0.29 -2.56
CA PRO A 51 6.26 -0.90 -1.60
C PRO A 51 4.80 -1.00 -2.09
N PHE A 52 4.48 -0.42 -3.24
CA PHE A 52 3.20 -0.59 -3.93
C PHE A 52 3.43 -0.69 -5.43
N LYS A 53 2.95 -1.78 -6.05
CA LYS A 53 3.03 -1.99 -7.49
C LYS A 53 1.71 -1.57 -8.12
N LEU A 54 1.69 -0.39 -8.74
CA LEU A 54 0.59 0.01 -9.61
C LEU A 54 0.71 -0.77 -10.92
N THR A 55 -0.02 -1.87 -11.04
CA THR A 55 0.07 -2.74 -12.22
C THR A 55 -0.73 -2.16 -13.39
N ARG A 56 -0.45 -2.66 -14.60
CA ARG A 56 -1.17 -2.23 -15.81
C ARG A 56 -2.67 -2.52 -15.72
N GLU A 57 -3.02 -3.66 -15.14
CA GLU A 57 -4.42 -4.07 -14.96
C GLU A 57 -5.18 -3.09 -14.05
N LEU A 58 -4.52 -2.52 -13.04
CA LEU A 58 -5.12 -1.49 -12.18
C LEU A 58 -5.30 -0.16 -12.93
N LEU A 59 -4.39 0.18 -13.84
CA LEU A 59 -4.52 1.35 -14.70
C LEU A 59 -5.67 1.18 -15.70
N GLU A 60 -5.80 0.00 -16.31
CA GLU A 60 -6.89 -0.33 -17.23
C GLU A 60 -8.27 -0.22 -16.55
N VAL A 61 -8.39 -0.65 -15.28
CA VAL A 61 -9.62 -0.46 -14.48
C VAL A 61 -9.98 1.02 -14.27
N MET A 62 -8.99 1.91 -14.33
CA MET A 62 -9.17 3.36 -14.22
C MET A 62 -9.23 4.04 -15.59
N ASP A 63 -9.46 3.31 -16.69
CA ASP A 63 -9.44 3.84 -18.07
C ASP A 63 -8.13 4.57 -18.44
N SER A 64 -7.01 4.17 -17.83
CA SER A 64 -5.66 4.63 -18.15
C SER A 64 -4.92 3.55 -18.92
N ASP A 65 -3.98 3.96 -19.78
CA ASP A 65 -3.07 3.02 -20.44
C ASP A 65 -1.86 2.66 -19.54
N ALA A 66 -0.99 1.80 -20.07
CA ALA A 66 0.25 1.37 -19.42
C ALA A 66 1.24 2.51 -19.12
N GLU A 67 1.11 3.64 -19.80
CA GLU A 67 1.98 4.82 -19.63
C GLU A 67 1.37 5.81 -18.63
N GLY A 68 0.20 5.51 -18.06
CA GLY A 68 -0.49 6.38 -17.11
C GLY A 68 -1.19 7.55 -17.78
N THR A 69 -1.69 7.38 -19.01
CA THR A 69 -2.44 8.41 -19.73
C THR A 69 -3.55 8.98 -18.85
N PRO A 70 -3.68 10.31 -18.75
CA PRO A 70 -4.70 10.93 -17.92
C PRO A 70 -6.11 10.46 -18.31
N SER A 71 -6.84 10.01 -17.30
CA SER A 71 -8.26 9.72 -17.37
C SER A 71 -8.93 10.35 -16.14
N GLU A 72 -10.24 10.57 -16.19
CA GLU A 72 -10.98 11.13 -15.06
C GLU A 72 -10.80 10.29 -13.78
N PHE A 73 -10.89 8.96 -13.90
CA PHE A 73 -10.75 8.05 -12.77
C PHE A 73 -9.31 7.95 -12.26
N PHE A 74 -8.31 7.98 -13.14
CA PHE A 74 -6.91 7.97 -12.73
C PHE A 74 -6.50 9.30 -12.07
N ASP A 75 -6.99 10.43 -12.58
CA ASP A 75 -6.82 11.73 -11.95
C ASP A 75 -7.49 11.78 -10.58
N TYR A 76 -8.70 11.25 -10.46
CA TYR A 76 -9.39 11.13 -9.18
C TYR A 76 -8.61 10.24 -8.19
N PHE A 77 -8.08 9.10 -8.65
CA PHE A 77 -7.21 8.24 -7.85
C PHE A 77 -5.96 9.00 -7.33
N LYS A 78 -5.31 9.80 -8.18
CA LYS A 78 -4.17 10.64 -7.77
C LYS A 78 -4.57 11.66 -6.72
N VAL A 79 -5.71 12.34 -6.89
CA VAL A 79 -6.24 13.30 -5.90
C VAL A 79 -6.46 12.62 -4.54
N LEU A 80 -7.10 11.44 -4.53
CA LEU A 80 -7.32 10.66 -3.31
C LEU A 80 -5.99 10.25 -2.65
N CYS A 81 -4.99 9.81 -3.43
CA CYS A 81 -3.67 9.47 -2.93
C CYS A 81 -2.99 10.68 -2.25
N ILE A 82 -3.04 11.86 -2.88
CA ILE A 82 -2.46 13.10 -2.34
C ILE A 82 -3.17 13.49 -1.05
N GLN A 83 -4.50 13.52 -1.04
CA GLN A 83 -5.29 13.89 0.13
C GLN A 83 -5.07 12.93 1.30
N GLY A 84 -5.06 11.62 1.01
CA GLY A 84 -4.82 10.58 2.00
C GLY A 84 -3.40 10.68 2.59
N PHE A 85 -2.38 10.82 1.74
CA PHE A 85 -1.00 10.97 2.22
C PHE A 85 -0.80 12.22 3.08
N LEU A 86 -1.34 13.37 2.65
CA LEU A 86 -1.29 14.61 3.44
C LEU A 86 -2.01 14.47 4.79
N THR A 87 -3.11 13.71 4.83
CA THR A 87 -3.83 13.41 6.06
C THR A 87 -3.02 12.50 6.97
N CYS A 88 -2.42 11.42 6.45
CA CYS A 88 -1.50 10.57 7.21
C CYS A 88 -0.33 11.38 7.78
N ARG A 89 0.24 12.32 7.00
CA ARG A 89 1.32 13.20 7.45
C ARG A 89 0.91 14.07 8.66
N LYS A 90 -0.32 14.60 8.69
CA LYS A 90 -0.83 15.36 9.85
C LYS A 90 -0.93 14.52 11.12
N HIS A 91 -1.05 13.19 10.99
CA HIS A 91 -1.14 12.24 12.10
C HIS A 91 0.10 11.35 12.24
N ALA A 92 1.22 11.72 11.61
CA ALA A 92 2.40 10.87 11.51
C ALA A 92 2.95 10.45 12.89
N GLU A 93 3.04 11.37 13.84
CA GLU A 93 3.53 11.09 15.20
C GLU A 93 2.72 9.99 15.89
N ARG A 94 1.38 10.00 15.73
CA ARG A 94 0.52 8.97 16.30
C ARG A 94 0.70 7.63 15.62
N ILE A 95 0.88 7.62 14.30
CA ILE A 95 1.13 6.39 13.54
C ILE A 95 2.48 5.78 13.96
N ILE A 96 3.53 6.61 14.04
CA ILE A 96 4.86 6.20 14.49
C ILE A 96 4.81 5.64 15.91
N LEU A 97 4.15 6.34 16.84
CA LEU A 97 4.01 5.89 18.22
C LEU A 97 3.35 4.50 18.33
N LEU A 98 2.31 4.24 17.51
CA LEU A 98 1.68 2.92 17.48
C LEU A 98 2.63 1.84 16.98
N VAL A 99 3.45 2.14 15.96
CA VAL A 99 4.46 1.22 15.43
C VAL A 99 5.58 0.97 16.46
N GLU A 100 6.02 2.01 17.17
CA GLU A 100 7.01 1.90 18.25
C GLU A 100 6.48 1.05 19.42
N MET A 101 5.21 1.22 19.79
CA MET A 101 4.60 0.38 20.83
C MET A 101 4.57 -1.11 20.44
N LEU A 102 4.43 -1.43 19.15
CA LEU A 102 4.48 -2.81 18.67
C LEU A 102 5.89 -3.44 18.82
N GLN A 103 6.97 -2.65 18.80
CA GLN A 103 8.34 -3.13 19.03
C GLN A 103 8.48 -3.81 20.39
N VAL A 104 7.87 -3.23 21.42
CA VAL A 104 7.98 -3.69 22.81
C VAL A 104 7.38 -5.09 23.00
N THR A 105 6.45 -5.47 22.12
CA THR A 105 5.77 -6.78 22.11
C THR A 105 6.51 -7.90 21.37
N TYR A 106 7.78 -7.72 20.98
CA TYR A 106 8.57 -8.67 20.16
C TYR A 106 8.01 -8.90 18.75
N PHE A 107 7.31 -7.91 18.18
CA PHE A 107 6.86 -8.02 16.80
C PHE A 107 8.08 -7.88 15.85
N ILE A 108 8.44 -8.98 15.18
CA ILE A 108 9.69 -9.17 14.42
C ILE A 108 9.90 -8.12 13.30
N CYS A 109 8.84 -7.42 12.90
CA CYS A 109 8.86 -6.50 11.76
C CYS A 109 9.36 -5.08 12.04
N VAL A 110 9.62 -4.75 13.31
CA VAL A 110 10.02 -3.41 13.71
C VAL A 110 11.35 -3.51 14.48
N ALA A 111 12.38 -4.04 13.80
CA ALA A 111 13.75 -4.13 14.30
C ALA A 111 14.58 -2.91 13.92
#